data_AF-A0A2V7S109-F1
#
_entry.id   AF-A0A2V7S109-F1
#
_cell.length_a   1.000
_cell.length_b   1.000
_cell.length_c   1.000
_cell.angle_alpha   90.00
_cell.angle_beta   90.00
_cell.angle_gamma   90.00
#
_symmetry.space_group_name_H-M   'P 1'
#
loop_
_entity.id
_entity.type
_entity.pdbx_description
1 polymer ?
#
loop_
_entity_poly.entity_id
_entity_poly.type
_entity_poly.pdbx_seq_one_letter_code
_entity_poly.pdbx_strand_id
1 'polypeptide(L)'
;MKLLDITEFYSLQGGGVRTYLAEKARWVAAHGDVEHAVIVPSDRDAVTQWERSRVYLVRGPRVPASPGYHFLLAGRKVASLVRRERPD
;
A
#
# COMPACT_ATOMS: atom_id res chain seq x y z
N MET A 1 1.72 18.30 2.99
CA MET A 1 0.76 17.37 3.62
C MET A 1 1.19 15.95 3.30
N LYS A 2 0.94 14.98 4.17
CA LYS A 2 1.32 13.59 4.00
C LYS A 2 0.15 12.63 4.11
N LEU A 3 -0.11 11.91 3.02
CA LEU A 3 -1.21 10.96 2.90
C LEU A 3 -0.68 9.52 2.95
N LEU A 4 -1.33 8.67 3.73
CA LEU A 4 -1.04 7.25 3.82
C LEU A 4 -2.30 6.42 3.54
N ASP A 5 -2.32 5.69 2.42
CA ASP A 5 -3.36 4.69 2.15
C ASP A 5 -3.00 3.35 2.78
N ILE A 6 -3.96 2.68 3.42
CA ILE A 6 -3.80 1.31 3.94
C ILE A 6 -4.98 0.50 3.41
N THR A 7 -4.72 -0.63 2.75
CA THR A 7 -5.80 -1.43 2.16
C THR A 7 -5.55 -2.92 2.29
N GLU A 8 -6.53 -3.65 2.83
CA GLU A 8 -6.49 -5.11 2.97
C GLU A 8 -6.92 -5.84 1.69
N PHE A 9 -7.95 -5.34 1.00
CA PHE A 9 -8.45 -5.94 -0.25
C PHE A 9 -7.62 -5.52 -1.47
N TYR A 10 -6.34 -5.88 -1.43
CA TYR A 10 -5.40 -5.64 -2.52
C TYR A 10 -4.89 -6.97 -3.11
N SER A 11 -4.88 -7.05 -4.44
CA SER A 11 -4.25 -8.13 -5.19
C SER A 11 -3.14 -7.60 -6.08
N LEU A 12 -1.97 -8.24 -6.01
CA LEU A 12 -0.85 -7.95 -6.91
C LEU A 12 -1.18 -8.26 -8.38
N GLN A 13 -2.14 -9.15 -8.62
CA GLN A 13 -2.51 -9.63 -9.96
C GLN A 13 -3.40 -8.64 -10.71
N GLY A 14 -4.06 -7.69 -10.03
CA GLY A 14 -4.97 -6.73 -10.65
C GLY A 14 -6.16 -6.33 -9.77
N GLY A 15 -7.14 -5.66 -10.38
CA GLY A 15 -8.39 -5.26 -9.72
C GLY A 15 -8.53 -3.75 -9.51
N GLY A 16 -9.76 -3.32 -9.23
CA GLY A 16 -10.11 -1.89 -9.14
C GLY A 16 -9.33 -1.12 -8.09
N VAL A 17 -9.08 -1.73 -6.92
CA VAL A 17 -8.28 -1.12 -5.84
C VAL A 17 -6.84 -0.83 -6.29
N ARG A 18 -6.19 -1.80 -6.96
CA ARG A 18 -4.83 -1.61 -7.48
C ARG A 18 -4.79 -0.51 -8.53
N THR A 19 -5.75 -0.49 -9.45
CA THR A 19 -5.87 0.56 -10.46
C THR A 19 -6.06 1.92 -9.81
N TYR A 20 -6.99 2.04 -8.85
CA TYR A 20 -7.24 3.28 -8.13
C TYR A 20 -5.99 3.82 -7.43
N LEU A 21 -5.27 2.97 -6.68
CA LEU A 21 -4.07 3.40 -5.97
C LEU A 21 -2.94 3.81 -6.94
N ALA A 22 -2.82 3.14 -8.07
CA ALA A 22 -1.84 3.49 -9.11
C ALA A 22 -2.17 4.84 -9.78
N GLU A 23 -3.44 5.06 -10.16
CA GLU A 23 -3.86 6.36 -10.73
C GLU A 23 -3.75 7.49 -9.70
N LYS A 24 -4.06 7.23 -8.43
CA LYS A 24 -3.86 8.18 -7.33
C LYS A 24 -2.38 8.55 -7.18
N ALA A 25 -1.47 7.56 -7.24
CA ALA A 25 -0.03 7.81 -7.18
C ALA A 25 0.46 8.68 -8.36
N ARG A 26 -0.05 8.45 -9.57
CA ARG A 26 0.20 9.32 -10.74
C ARG A 26 -0.32 10.73 -10.55
N TRP A 27 -1.55 10.87 -10.07
CA TRP A 27 -2.15 12.16 -9.83
C TRP A 27 -1.36 12.96 -8.79
N VAL A 28 -0.98 12.34 -7.67
CA VAL A 28 -0.14 12.99 -6.64
C VAL A 28 1.22 13.39 -7.19
N ALA A 29 1.86 12.51 -7.98
CA ALA A 29 3.15 12.81 -8.57
C ALA A 29 3.13 14.05 -9.49
N ALA A 30 2.00 14.32 -10.15
CA ALA A 30 1.80 15.47 -11.03
C ALA A 30 1.46 16.78 -10.29
N HIS A 31 0.89 16.74 -9.09
CA HIS A 31 0.44 17.93 -8.36
C HIS A 31 1.38 18.35 -7.20
N GLY A 32 2.24 17.43 -6.72
CA GLY A 32 3.51 17.72 -6.06
C GLY A 32 3.49 18.28 -4.63
N ASP A 33 2.32 18.68 -4.12
CA ASP A 33 2.07 19.27 -2.79
C ASP A 33 1.79 18.23 -1.69
N VAL A 34 1.59 16.97 -2.09
CA VAL A 34 1.28 15.85 -1.21
C VAL A 34 2.40 14.80 -1.25
N GLU A 35 2.97 14.46 -0.10
CA GLU A 35 3.75 13.23 0.07
C GLU A 35 2.79 12.05 0.20
N HIS A 36 3.02 10.97 -0.56
CA HIS A 36 2.11 9.82 -0.57
C HIS A 36 2.84 8.51 -0.26
N ALA A 37 2.24 7.75 0.64
CA ALA A 37 2.64 6.39 0.94
C ALA A 37 1.43 5.44 0.89
N VAL A 38 1.69 4.16 0.61
CA VAL A 38 0.68 3.12 0.50
C VAL A 38 1.15 1.87 1.24
N ILE A 39 0.28 1.25 2.03
CA ILE A 39 0.51 -0.04 2.69
C ILE A 39 -0.49 -1.06 2.12
N VAL A 40 0.03 -2.14 1.55
CA VAL A 40 -0.78 -3.24 1.00
C VAL A 40 -0.21 -4.60 1.42
N PRO A 41 -1.06 -5.63 1.58
CA PRO A 41 -0.60 -6.98 1.87
C PRO A 41 0.10 -7.63 0.66
N SER A 42 1.00 -8.56 0.95
CA SER A 42 1.84 -9.25 -0.03
C SER A 42 2.33 -10.61 0.51
N ASP A 43 3.00 -11.38 -0.34
CA ASP A 43 3.68 -12.62 0.03
C ASP A 43 5.03 -12.38 0.74
N ARG A 44 5.56 -11.16 0.65
CA ARG A 44 6.82 -10.76 1.26
C ARG A 44 6.78 -9.32 1.78
N ASP A 45 7.70 -9.01 2.67
CA ASP A 45 7.97 -7.64 3.04
C ASP A 45 8.88 -7.01 1.99
N ALA A 46 8.48 -5.87 1.44
CA ALA A 46 9.31 -5.09 0.53
C ALA A 46 8.87 -3.62 0.53
N VAL A 47 9.79 -2.74 0.12
CA VAL A 47 9.46 -1.35 -0.16
C VAL A 47 9.70 -1.13 -1.65
N THR A 48 8.67 -0.65 -2.34
CA THR A 48 8.73 -0.29 -3.75
C THR A 48 8.30 1.16 -3.92
N GLN A 49 8.33 1.64 -5.15
CA GLN A 49 7.89 2.99 -5.49
C GLN A 49 6.96 2.93 -6.69
N TRP A 50 5.82 3.62 -6.60
CA TRP A 50 4.94 3.88 -7.74
C TRP A 50 4.98 5.38 -8.00
N GLU A 51 5.55 5.80 -9.13
CA GLU A 51 5.79 7.21 -9.41
C GLU A 51 6.61 7.88 -8.30
N ARG A 52 6.03 8.83 -7.56
CA ARG A 52 6.63 9.48 -6.37
C ARG A 52 6.13 8.89 -5.05
N SER A 53 5.24 7.91 -5.08
CA SER A 53 4.62 7.32 -3.90
C SER A 53 5.38 6.11 -3.38
N ARG A 54 5.63 6.07 -2.07
CA ARG A 54 6.30 4.94 -1.42
C ARG A 54 5.31 3.82 -1.12
N VAL A 55 5.60 2.60 -1.53
CA VAL A 55 4.69 1.46 -1.36
C VAL A 55 5.32 0.42 -0.47
N TYR A 56 4.64 0.10 0.62
CA TYR A 56 4.99 -0.94 1.56
C TYR A 56 4.19 -2.20 1.25
N LEU A 57 4.89 -3.21 0.76
CA LEU A 57 4.39 -4.56 0.68
C LEU A 57 4.61 -5.21 2.06
N VAL A 58 3.52 -5.60 2.72
CA VAL A 58 3.56 -6.19 4.05
C VAL A 58 3.22 -7.67 3.95
N ARG A 59 4.13 -8.52 4.42
CA ARG A 59 3.93 -9.97 4.38
C ARG A 59 2.69 -10.38 5.17
N GLY A 60 1.82 -11.18 4.54
CA GLY A 60 0.62 -11.75 5.13
C GLY A 60 0.35 -13.18 4.64
N PRO A 61 -0.41 -13.99 5.40
CA PRO A 61 -0.85 -15.30 4.91
C PRO A 61 -1.83 -15.14 3.74
N ARG A 62 -1.85 -16.13 2.84
CA ARG A 62 -2.78 -16.16 1.70
C ARG A 62 -4.23 -16.26 2.18
N VAL A 63 -5.14 -15.60 1.48
CA VAL A 63 -6.58 -15.77 1.70
C VAL A 63 -7.06 -17.08 1.05
N PRO A 64 -7.72 -17.99 1.79
CA PRO A 64 -8.26 -19.23 1.22
C PRO A 64 -9.20 -18.95 0.04
N ALA A 65 -9.08 -19.75 -1.03
CA ALA A 65 -9.89 -19.63 -2.25
C ALA A 65 -9.85 -18.26 -2.97
N SER A 66 -8.92 -17.36 -2.63
CA SER A 66 -8.73 -16.06 -3.29
C SER A 66 -7.28 -15.86 -3.70
N PRO A 67 -6.86 -16.41 -4.86
CA PRO A 67 -5.49 -16.26 -5.36
C PRO A 67 -5.11 -14.77 -5.50
N GLY A 68 -3.88 -14.43 -5.10
CA GLY A 68 -3.36 -13.07 -5.17
C GLY A 68 -3.70 -12.16 -3.99
N TYR A 69 -4.59 -12.59 -3.08
CA TYR A 69 -4.92 -11.85 -1.85
C TYR A 69 -4.18 -12.40 -0.63
N HIS A 70 -3.81 -11.48 0.26
CA HIS A 70 -3.10 -11.76 1.50
C HIS A 70 -3.76 -10.97 2.63
N PHE A 71 -3.85 -11.56 3.83
CA PHE A 71 -4.38 -10.84 5.00
C PHE A 71 -3.36 -9.87 5.58
N LEU A 72 -3.79 -8.68 6.00
CA LEU A 72 -2.92 -7.67 6.58
C LEU A 72 -2.82 -7.82 8.11
N LEU A 73 -2.45 -9.00 8.60
CA LEU A 73 -2.46 -9.33 10.04
C LEU A 73 -1.28 -8.74 10.84
N ALA A 74 -0.28 -8.18 10.16
CA ALA A 74 0.94 -7.67 10.79
C ALA A 74 0.74 -6.30 11.47
N GLY A 75 -0.26 -6.18 12.35
CA GLY A 75 -0.71 -4.90 12.94
C GLY A 75 0.41 -4.09 13.62
N ARG A 76 1.33 -4.75 14.34
CA ARG A 76 2.50 -4.06 14.94
C ARG A 76 3.40 -3.42 13.89
N LYS A 77 3.63 -4.12 12.77
CA LYS A 77 4.43 -3.61 11.66
C LYS A 77 3.71 -2.48 10.96
N VAL A 78 2.42 -2.63 10.64
CA VAL A 78 1.60 -1.57 10.06
C VAL A 78 1.64 -0.32 10.95
N ALA A 79 1.43 -0.46 12.26
CA ALA A 79 1.51 0.65 13.21
C ALA A 79 2.91 1.30 13.24
N SER A 80 3.99 0.52 13.10
CA SER A 80 5.35 1.07 13.01
C SER A 80 5.57 1.86 11.71
N LEU A 81 4.99 1.42 10.60
CA LEU A 81 5.05 2.13 9.32
C LEU A 81 4.25 3.43 9.36
N VAL A 82 3.06 3.41 9.95
CA VAL A 82 2.24 4.62 10.18
C VAL A 82 3.03 5.64 11.01
N ARG A 83 3.62 5.22 12.14
CA ARG A 83 4.46 6.11 12.98
C ARG A 83 5.69 6.63 12.24
N ARG A 84 6.31 5.82 11.39
CA ARG A 84 7.48 6.20 10.58
C ARG A 84 7.10 7.24 9.53
N GLU A 85 6.00 7.04 8.83
CA GLU A 85 5.57 7.95 7.77
C GLU A 85 5.01 9.26 8.33
N ARG A 86 4.43 9.24 9.54
CA ARG A 86 3.80 10.42 10.16
C ARG A 86 2.80 11.10 9.20
N PRO A 87 1.77 10.39 8.73
CA PRO A 87 0.74 11.00 7.92
C PRO A 87 0.01 12.09 8.71
N ASP A 88 -0.50 13.09 7.99
CA ASP A 88 -1.46 14.09 8.49
C ASP A 88 -2.87 13.47 8.53
#